data_AF-A0A0M4MXU1-F1
#
_entry.id   AF-A0A0M4MXU1-F1
#
_cell.length_a   1.000
_cell.length_b   1.000
_cell.length_c   1.000
_cell.angle_alpha   90.00
_cell.angle_beta   90.00
_cell.angle_gamma   90.00
#
_symmetry.space_group_name_H-M   'P 1'
#
loop_
_entity.id
_entity.type
_entity.pdbx_description
1 polymer ?
#
loop_
_entity_poly.entity_id
_entity_poly.type
_entity_poly.pdbx_seq_one_letter_code
_entity_poly.pdbx_strand_id
1 'polypeptide(L)'
;MDDKKLLARIEEMESILNRLTTLLSEADGLLTEVEGAVPSYEKIKEYYCGPLQREDVEAYDAGKIPPDVPCGILSEDAIYDLFFEYQNTAIHMLELATTMVKTA
;
A
#
# COMPACT_ATOMS: atom_id res chain seq x y z
N MET A 1 5.22 -21.48 -45.47
CA MET A 1 4.86 -20.48 -44.43
C MET A 1 5.26 -21.12 -43.12
N ASP A 2 6.11 -20.46 -42.35
CA ASP A 2 7.07 -21.12 -41.45
C ASP A 2 6.43 -21.51 -40.11
N ASP A 3 6.01 -22.77 -39.95
CA ASP A 3 5.34 -23.31 -38.76
C ASP A 3 6.11 -23.02 -37.46
N LYS A 4 7.44 -22.93 -37.54
CA LYS A 4 8.29 -22.55 -36.41
C LYS A 4 8.07 -21.11 -35.95
N LYS A 5 7.86 -20.17 -36.88
CA LYS A 5 7.54 -18.77 -36.57
C LYS A 5 6.13 -18.61 -36.00
N LEU A 6 5.21 -19.47 -36.42
CA LEU A 6 3.86 -19.52 -35.85
C LEU A 6 3.92 -19.98 -34.39
N LEU A 7 4.58 -21.10 -34.12
CA LEU A 7 4.69 -21.66 -32.76
C LEU A 7 5.38 -20.69 -31.80
N ALA A 8 6.52 -20.10 -32.20
CA ALA A 8 7.24 -19.14 -31.36
C ALA A 8 6.38 -17.93 -30.97
N ARG A 9 5.56 -17.41 -31.91
CA ARG A 9 4.65 -16.31 -31.61
C ARG A 9 3.54 -16.72 -30.64
N ILE A 10 2.99 -17.92 -30.78
CA ILE A 10 1.95 -18.41 -29.87
C ILE A 10 2.51 -18.60 -28.47
N GLU A 11 3.69 -19.21 -28.33
CA GLU A 11 4.36 -19.41 -27.04
C GLU A 11 4.67 -18.07 -26.34
N GLU A 12 5.10 -17.06 -27.11
CA GLU A 12 5.33 -15.71 -26.58
C GLU A 12 4.04 -15.08 -26.04
N MET A 13 2.97 -15.10 -26.83
CA MET A 13 1.68 -14.51 -26.42
C MET A 13 1.06 -15.26 -25.22
N GLU A 14 1.18 -16.58 -25.19
CA GLU A 14 0.71 -17.42 -24.08
C GLU A 14 1.46 -17.10 -22.78
N SER A 15 2.78 -16.90 -22.87
CA SER A 15 3.58 -16.49 -21.71
C SER A 15 3.17 -15.10 -21.20
N ILE A 16 2.88 -14.16 -22.11
CA ILE A 16 2.43 -12.81 -21.73
C ILE A 16 1.04 -12.88 -21.07
N LEU A 17 0.11 -13.62 -21.67
CA LEU A 17 -1.24 -13.81 -21.14
C LEU A 17 -1.20 -14.35 -19.72
N ASN A 18 -0.53 -15.49 -19.52
CA ASN A 18 -0.46 -16.14 -18.20
C ASN A 18 0.17 -15.22 -17.15
N ARG A 19 1.25 -14.51 -17.49
CA ARG A 19 1.87 -13.56 -16.58
C ARG A 19 0.94 -12.42 -16.20
N LEU A 20 0.25 -11.81 -17.18
CA LEU A 20 -0.65 -10.69 -16.91
C LEU A 20 -1.86 -11.14 -16.08
N THR A 21 -2.41 -12.33 -16.34
CA THR A 21 -3.51 -12.89 -15.55
C THR A 21 -3.12 -13.08 -14.09
N THR A 22 -1.95 -13.67 -13.81
CA THR A 22 -1.47 -13.83 -12.43
C THR A 22 -1.23 -12.49 -11.75
N LEU A 23 -0.51 -11.57 -12.41
CA LEU A 23 -0.17 -10.27 -11.83
C LEU A 23 -1.42 -9.44 -11.48
N LEU A 24 -2.43 -9.42 -12.37
CA LEU A 24 -3.66 -8.68 -12.12
C LEU A 24 -4.47 -9.29 -10.97
N SER A 25 -4.49 -10.62 -10.83
CA SER A 25 -5.14 -11.29 -9.70
C SER A 25 -4.46 -11.00 -8.37
N GLU A 26 -3.13 -10.98 -8.34
CA GLU A 26 -2.36 -10.64 -7.13
C GLU A 26 -2.54 -9.16 -6.76
N ALA A 27 -2.53 -8.27 -7.75
CA ALA A 27 -2.76 -6.85 -7.54
C ALA A 27 -4.16 -6.57 -6.97
N ASP A 28 -5.21 -7.22 -7.50
CA ASP A 28 -6.58 -7.09 -7.00
C ASP A 28 -6.71 -7.55 -5.53
N GLY A 29 -6.05 -8.66 -5.18
CA GLY A 29 -5.98 -9.14 -3.79
C GLY A 29 -5.34 -8.12 -2.85
N LEU A 30 -4.20 -7.55 -3.23
CA LEU A 30 -3.52 -6.51 -2.44
C LEU A 30 -4.35 -5.22 -2.34
N LEU A 31 -5.04 -4.82 -3.42
CA LEU A 31 -5.94 -3.67 -3.38
C LEU A 31 -7.10 -3.88 -2.41
N THR A 32 -7.64 -5.10 -2.36
CA THR A 32 -8.68 -5.47 -1.39
C THR A 32 -8.17 -5.38 0.06
N GLU A 33 -6.93 -5.81 0.31
CA GLU A 33 -6.30 -5.65 1.64
C GLU A 33 -6.11 -4.18 2.01
N VAL A 34 -5.65 -3.35 1.07
CA VAL A 34 -5.51 -1.90 1.28
C VAL A 34 -6.86 -1.25 1.57
N GLU A 35 -7.92 -1.60 0.82
CA GLU A 35 -9.28 -1.12 1.06
C GLU A 35 -9.75 -1.48 2.48
N GLY A 36 -9.52 -2.72 2.92
CA GLY A 36 -9.82 -3.16 4.28
C GLY A 36 -8.98 -2.48 5.38
N ALA A 37 -7.81 -1.94 5.04
CA ALA A 37 -6.92 -1.25 5.97
C ALA A 37 -7.27 0.24 6.17
N VAL A 38 -8.13 0.84 5.32
CA VAL A 38 -8.53 2.26 5.42
C VAL A 38 -9.02 2.65 6.83
N PRO A 39 -9.88 1.87 7.51
CA PRO A 39 -10.31 2.20 8.88
C PRO A 39 -9.15 2.23 9.89
N SER A 40 -8.10 1.42 9.68
CA SER A 40 -6.92 1.43 10.54
C SER A 40 -6.09 2.69 10.33
N TYR A 41 -5.94 3.14 9.08
CA TYR A 41 -5.32 4.42 8.76
C TYR A 41 -6.08 5.59 9.40
N GLU A 42 -7.42 5.59 9.28
CA GLU A 42 -8.27 6.61 9.90
C GLU A 42 -8.10 6.64 11.42
N LYS A 43 -8.03 5.48 12.06
CA LYS A 43 -7.78 5.37 13.50
C LYS A 43 -6.43 5.96 13.92
N ILE A 44 -5.36 5.71 13.15
CA ILE A 44 -4.04 6.31 13.41
C ILE A 44 -4.12 7.83 13.27
N LYS A 45 -4.79 8.33 12.23
CA LYS A 45 -4.98 9.75 12.01
C LYS A 45 -5.77 10.42 13.14
N GLU A 46 -6.86 9.80 13.59
CA GLU A 46 -7.65 10.28 14.73
C GLU A 46 -6.82 10.29 16.02
N TYR A 47 -6.05 9.23 16.28
CA TYR A 47 -5.16 9.16 17.43
C TYR A 47 -4.15 10.31 17.42
N TYR A 48 -3.43 10.50 16.31
CA TYR A 48 -2.42 11.55 16.17
C TYR A 48 -2.99 12.97 16.31
N CYS A 49 -4.16 13.24 15.71
CA CYS A 49 -4.80 14.55 15.79
C CYS A 49 -5.57 14.78 17.11
N GLY A 50 -5.70 13.74 17.94
CA GLY A 50 -6.47 13.76 19.18
C GLY A 50 -5.62 14.08 20.41
N PRO A 51 -6.27 14.31 21.57
CA PRO A 51 -5.57 14.59 22.82
C PRO A 51 -4.77 13.39 23.36
N LEU A 52 -5.17 12.16 23.02
CA LEU A 52 -4.55 10.93 23.52
C LEU A 52 -3.07 10.80 23.11
N GLN A 53 -2.72 11.17 21.88
CA GLN A 53 -1.33 11.07 21.44
C GLN A 53 -0.41 11.95 22.29
N ARG A 54 -0.87 13.15 22.66
CA ARG A 54 -0.10 14.03 23.53
C ARG A 54 0.06 13.45 24.93
N GLU A 55 -1.01 12.89 25.50
CA GLU A 55 -0.96 12.26 26.82
C GLU A 55 0.03 11.08 26.84
N ASP A 56 0.06 10.28 25.77
CA ASP A 56 0.97 9.14 25.64
C ASP A 56 2.43 9.58 25.43
N VAL A 57 2.68 10.67 24.69
CA VAL A 57 4.01 11.30 24.56
C VAL A 57 4.49 11.80 25.92
N GLU A 58 3.64 12.52 26.68
CA GLU A 58 3.98 12.99 28.01
C GLU A 58 4.27 11.83 28.98
N ALA A 59 3.57 10.70 28.84
CA ALA A 59 3.83 9.49 29.62
C ALA A 59 5.16 8.82 29.23
N TYR A 60 5.49 8.79 27.94
CA TYR A 60 6.77 8.32 27.43
C TYR A 60 7.94 9.14 27.96
N ASP A 61 7.86 10.47 27.84
CA ASP A 61 8.89 11.40 28.30
C ASP A 61 9.09 11.35 29.82
N ALA A 62 8.02 11.05 30.56
CA ALA A 62 8.07 10.82 32.01
C ALA A 62 8.65 9.44 32.40
N GLY A 63 9.05 8.60 31.44
CA GLY A 63 9.61 7.27 31.68
C GLY A 63 8.60 6.24 32.19
N LYS A 64 7.30 6.46 31.93
CA LYS A 64 6.22 5.55 32.38
C LYS A 64 6.03 4.35 31.46
N ILE A 65 6.64 4.37 30.27
CA ILE A 65 6.58 3.29 29.29
C ILE A 65 7.84 2.43 29.40
N PRO A 66 7.73 1.10 29.53
CA PRO A 66 8.87 0.21 29.56
C PRO A 66 9.74 0.34 28.29
N PRO A 67 11.08 0.29 28.41
CA PRO A 67 11.99 0.52 27.27
C PRO A 67 11.94 -0.58 26.20
N ASP A 68 11.34 -1.74 26.50
CA ASP A 68 11.12 -2.84 25.57
C ASP A 68 9.83 -2.69 24.75
N VAL A 69 8.98 -1.70 25.05
CA VAL A 69 7.80 -1.38 24.25
C VAL A 69 8.19 -0.47 23.08
N PRO A 70 7.95 -0.86 21.82
CA PRO A 70 8.19 0.01 20.68
C PRO A 70 7.25 1.22 20.68
N CYS A 71 7.81 2.43 20.65
CA CYS A 71 7.05 3.68 20.70
C CYS A 71 7.09 4.47 19.38
N GLY A 72 7.21 3.79 18.24
CA GLY A 72 7.23 4.46 16.92
C GLY A 72 5.99 5.33 16.68
N ILE A 73 4.82 4.94 17.21
CA ILE A 73 3.57 5.71 17.13
C ILE A 73 3.60 7.05 17.90
N LEU A 74 4.62 7.28 18.73
CA LEU A 74 4.82 8.56 19.43
C LEU A 74 5.78 9.49 18.67
N SER A 75 6.42 8.99 17.60
CA SER A 75 7.28 9.77 16.73
C SER A 75 6.46 10.53 15.69
N GLU A 76 6.71 11.83 15.59
CA GLU A 76 6.16 12.67 14.52
C GLU A 76 6.60 12.16 13.14
N ASP A 77 7.89 11.87 12.97
CA ASP A 77 8.47 11.38 11.71
C ASP A 77 7.77 10.09 11.21
N ALA A 78 7.61 9.09 12.07
CA ALA A 78 7.00 7.81 11.68
C ALA A 78 5.55 7.96 11.21
N ILE A 79 4.79 8.89 11.81
CA ILE A 79 3.41 9.16 11.43
C ILE A 79 3.35 9.92 10.10
N TYR A 80 4.20 10.93 9.92
CA TYR A 80 4.26 11.68 8.66
C TYR A 80 4.74 10.82 7.49
N ASP A 81 5.70 9.92 7.72
CA ASP A 81 6.14 8.94 6.72
C ASP A 81 4.96 8.08 6.25
N LEU A 82 4.17 7.53 7.18
CA LEU A 82 2.96 6.77 6.86
C LEU A 82 1.94 7.62 6.08
N PHE A 83 1.68 8.86 6.49
CA PHE A 83 0.71 9.72 5.80
C PHE A 83 1.17 10.06 4.37
N PHE A 84 2.46 10.29 4.19
CA PHE A 84 3.05 10.57 2.89
C PHE A 84 3.00 9.35 1.97
N GLU A 85 3.39 8.17 2.48
CA GLU A 85 3.30 6.91 1.75
C GLU A 85 1.86 6.59 1.36
N TYR A 86 0.90 6.77 2.28
CA TYR A 86 -0.52 6.57 2.01
C TYR A 86 -1.01 7.48 0.88
N GLN A 87 -0.69 8.78 0.94
CA GLN A 87 -1.10 9.74 -0.09
C GLN A 87 -0.48 9.43 -1.45
N ASN A 88 0.83 9.15 -1.50
CA ASN A 88 1.51 8.84 -2.75
C ASN A 88 1.00 7.55 -3.38
N THR A 89 0.73 6.54 -2.55
CA THR A 89 0.15 5.28 -3.00
C THR A 89 -1.24 5.50 -3.62
N ALA A 90 -2.09 6.28 -2.97
CA ALA A 90 -3.42 6.61 -3.50
C ALA A 90 -3.35 7.37 -4.83
N ILE A 91 -2.43 8.33 -4.97
CA ILE A 91 -2.21 9.05 -6.24
C ILE A 91 -1.75 8.08 -7.33
N HIS A 92 -0.77 7.22 -7.04
CA HIS A 92 -0.27 6.25 -8.00
C HIS A 92 -1.37 5.26 -8.45
N MET A 93 -2.24 4.82 -7.53
CA MET A 93 -3.39 3.99 -7.87
C MET A 93 -4.34 4.69 -8.86
N LEU A 94 -4.63 5.98 -8.65
CA LEU A 94 -5.48 6.77 -9.55
C LEU A 94 -4.84 6.96 -10.94
N GLU A 95 -3.54 7.24 -11.00
CA GLU A 95 -2.79 7.40 -12.24
C GLU A 95 -2.74 6.09 -13.04
N LEU A 96 -2.47 4.97 -12.35
CA LEU A 96 -2.44 3.64 -12.94
C LEU A 96 -3.82 3.23 -13.47
N ALA A 97 -4.87 3.40 -12.66
CA ALA A 97 -6.24 3.11 -13.08
C ALA A 97 -6.64 3.94 -14.30
N THR A 98 -6.31 5.24 -14.31
CA THR A 98 -6.54 6.12 -15.47
C THR A 98 -5.81 5.62 -16.72
N THR A 99 -4.57 5.16 -16.56
CA THR A 99 -3.78 4.59 -17.65
C THR A 99 -4.43 3.32 -18.20
N MET A 100 -4.81 2.40 -17.31
CA MET A 100 -5.46 1.14 -17.68
C MET A 100 -6.78 1.37 -18.44
N VAL A 101 -7.62 2.29 -17.96
CA VAL A 101 -8.89 2.65 -18.61
C VAL A 101 -8.68 3.25 -20.00
N LYS A 102 -7.62 4.05 -20.20
CA LYS A 102 -7.30 4.60 -21.53
C LYS A 102 -6.76 3.56 -22.51
N THR A 103 -6.24 2.44 -22.01
CA THR A 103 -5.67 1.35 -22.81
C THR A 103 -6.63 0.19 -23.05
N ALA A 104 -7.75 0.14 -22.32
CA ALA A 104 -8.82 -0.87 -22.47
C ALA A 104 -9.77 -0.51 -23.62
#